data_AF-A0AAW4KP80-F1
#
_entry.id   AF-A0AAW4KP80-F1
#
_cell.length_a   1.000
_cell.length_b   1.000
_cell.length_c   1.000
_cell.angle_alpha   90.00
_cell.angle_beta   90.00
_cell.angle_gamma   90.00
#
_symmetry.space_group_name_H-M   'P 1'
#
loop_
_entity.id
_entity.type
_entity.pdbx_description
1 polymer ?
#
loop_
_entity_poly.entity_id
_entity_poly.type
_entity_poly.pdbx_seq_one_letter_code
_entity_poly.pdbx_strand_id
1 'polypeptide(L)'
;LPPALFKLCLWTAQYYQHSLGDTLSWALPVLLRQGELAEARQERFWSMVPGARLDDPRIARAPRQREALATLAQHPHGVAHQLLSKLMLSKDSLDLLLAKGLVQ
;
A
#
# COMPACT_ATOMS: atom_id res chain seq x y z
N LEU A 1 17.54 -4.10 15.71
CA LEU A 1 16.56 -3.64 16.72
C LEU A 1 17.11 -2.40 17.42
N PRO A 2 16.28 -1.40 17.77
CA PRO A 2 16.73 -0.28 18.60
C PRO A 2 17.35 -0.77 19.91
N PRO A 3 18.46 -0.19 20.40
CA PRO A 3 19.17 -0.69 21.57
C PRO A 3 18.30 -0.77 22.84
N ALA A 4 17.39 0.18 23.03
CA ALA A 4 16.48 0.18 24.18
C ALA A 4 15.50 -1.00 24.15
N LEU A 5 14.95 -1.33 22.97
CA LEU A 5 14.03 -2.46 22.82
C LEU A 5 14.75 -3.79 23.02
N PHE A 6 15.98 -3.92 22.53
CA PHE A 6 16.78 -5.13 22.75
C PHE A 6 17.07 -5.37 24.24
N LYS A 7 17.45 -4.32 24.98
CA LYS A 7 17.64 -4.39 26.44
C LYS A 7 16.36 -4.79 27.17
N LEU A 8 15.21 -4.26 26.73
CA LEU A 8 13.92 -4.62 27.29
C LEU A 8 13.62 -6.12 27.08
N CYS A 9 13.83 -6.65 25.86
CA CYS A 9 13.64 -8.08 25.58
C CYS A 9 14.54 -8.99 26.43
N LEU A 10 15.80 -8.59 26.66
CA LEU A 10 16.70 -9.33 27.55
C LEU A 10 16.17 -9.35 28.99
N TRP A 11 15.75 -8.19 29.48
CA TRP A 11 15.20 -8.07 30.83
C TRP A 11 13.90 -8.87 30.98
N THR A 12 12.97 -8.79 30.02
CA THR A 12 11.69 -9.51 30.10
C THR A 12 11.88 -11.02 30.03
N ALA A 13 12.77 -11.51 29.16
CA ALA A 13 13.08 -12.94 29.09
C ALA A 13 13.63 -13.46 30.44
N GLN A 14 14.53 -12.70 31.06
CA GLN A 14 15.09 -13.04 32.37
C GLN A 14 14.05 -12.95 33.50
N TYR A 15 13.25 -11.89 33.52
CA TYR A 15 12.29 -11.63 34.60
C TYR A 15 11.13 -12.63 34.57
N TYR A 16 10.54 -12.87 33.40
CA TYR A 16 9.42 -13.80 33.24
C TYR A 16 9.86 -15.25 32.98
N GLN A 17 11.17 -15.54 33.00
CA GLN A 17 11.73 -16.88 32.76
C GLN A 17 11.23 -17.52 31.45
N HIS A 18 11.09 -16.69 30.41
CA HIS A 18 10.75 -17.13 29.06
C HIS A 18 12.01 -17.32 28.21
N SER A 19 11.89 -18.09 27.12
CA SER A 19 13.00 -18.27 26.20
C SER A 19 13.38 -16.93 25.55
N LEU A 20 14.67 -16.65 25.44
CA LEU A 20 15.15 -15.43 24.78
C LEU A 20 14.77 -15.44 23.29
N GLY A 21 14.85 -16.60 22.63
CA GLY A 21 14.50 -16.77 21.23
C GLY A 21 13.05 -16.41 20.96
N ASP A 22 12.12 -16.92 21.76
CA ASP A 22 10.70 -16.57 21.64
C ASP A 22 10.49 -15.10 21.94
N THR A 23 11.04 -14.58 23.04
CA THR A 23 10.87 -13.17 23.44
C THR A 23 11.30 -12.21 22.32
N LEU A 24 12.43 -12.48 21.66
CA LEU A 24 12.90 -11.71 20.50
C LEU A 24 12.00 -11.89 19.28
N SER A 25 11.53 -13.12 19.02
CA SER A 25 10.60 -13.40 17.92
C SER A 25 9.31 -12.62 18.09
N TRP A 26 8.68 -12.69 19.27
CA TRP A 26 7.44 -11.97 19.60
C TRP A 26 7.56 -10.45 19.48
N ALA A 27 8.75 -9.88 19.70
CA ALA A 27 9.01 -8.46 19.53
C ALA A 27 9.06 -8.00 18.05
N LEU A 28 9.12 -8.93 17.09
CA LEU A 28 9.16 -8.63 15.66
C LEU A 28 7.77 -8.74 15.01
N PRO A 29 7.47 -7.92 13.98
CA PRO A 29 6.35 -8.16 13.07
C PRO A 29 6.35 -9.56 12.46
N VAL A 30 5.16 -10.10 12.15
CA VAL A 30 4.96 -11.48 11.65
C VAL A 30 5.88 -11.81 10.47
N LEU A 31 5.97 -10.91 9.48
CA LEU A 31 6.77 -11.16 8.27
C LEU A 31 8.27 -11.27 8.59
N LEU A 32 8.79 -10.43 9.50
CA LEU A 32 10.19 -10.51 9.92
C LEU A 32 10.48 -11.78 10.70
N ARG A 33 9.52 -12.29 11.48
CA ARG A 33 9.64 -13.61 12.12
C ARG A 33 9.72 -14.75 11.11
N GLN A 34 9.10 -14.59 9.95
CA GLN A 34 9.11 -15.58 8.87
C GLN A 34 10.39 -15.53 8.02
N GLY A 35 11.30 -14.59 8.30
CA GLY A 35 12.55 -14.42 7.56
C GLY A 35 12.44 -13.52 6.33
N GLU A 36 11.31 -12.84 6.14
CA GLU A 36 11.16 -11.83 5.08
C GLU A 36 12.11 -10.65 5.33
N LEU A 37 12.52 -10.01 4.24
CA LEU A 37 13.40 -8.84 4.30
C LEU A 37 12.69 -7.66 4.98
N ALA A 38 13.44 -6.93 5.80
CA ALA A 38 12.98 -5.70 6.46
C ALA A 38 13.00 -4.50 5.52
N GLU A 39 12.31 -4.63 4.39
CA GLU A 39 12.19 -3.58 3.40
C GLU A 39 10.89 -2.81 3.60
N ALA A 40 10.97 -1.49 3.44
CA ALA A 40 9.79 -0.66 3.38
C ALA A 40 9.00 -1.08 2.13
N ARG A 41 7.82 -1.65 2.35
CA ARG A 41 6.95 -2.04 1.24
C ARG A 41 6.53 -0.76 0.53
N GLN A 42 6.86 -0.65 -0.76
CA GLN A 42 6.41 0.47 -1.57
C GLN A 42 4.89 0.36 -1.72
N GLU A 43 4.16 1.28 -1.08
CA GLU A 43 2.73 1.42 -1.32
C GLU A 43 2.52 2.00 -2.71
N ARG A 44 1.84 1.24 -3.58
CA ARG A 44 1.47 1.72 -4.91
C ARG A 44 0.27 2.65 -4.79
N PHE A 45 0.43 3.87 -5.27
CA PHE A 45 -0.65 4.84 -5.41
C PHE A 45 -1.08 4.94 -6.86
N TRP A 46 -2.36 5.23 -7.07
CA TRP A 46 -2.94 5.55 -8.37
C TRP A 46 -3.39 7.00 -8.32
N SER A 47 -2.91 7.82 -9.23
CA SER A 47 -3.24 9.24 -9.30
C SER A 47 -3.51 9.65 -10.73
N MET A 48 -4.45 10.58 -10.92
CA MET A 48 -4.67 11.16 -12.23
C MET A 48 -3.42 11.96 -12.65
N VAL A 49 -2.96 11.77 -13.89
CA VAL A 49 -1.81 12.52 -14.41
C VAL A 49 -2.15 14.01 -14.49
N PRO A 50 -1.26 14.93 -14.08
CA PRO A 50 -1.47 16.36 -14.22
C PRO A 50 -1.79 16.73 -15.68
N GLY A 51 -2.98 17.29 -15.92
CA GLY A 51 -3.45 17.68 -17.25
C GLY A 51 -4.35 16.65 -17.95
N ALA A 52 -4.54 15.46 -17.38
CA ALA A 52 -5.60 14.56 -17.84
C ALA A 52 -6.98 15.19 -17.59
N ARG A 53 -7.89 14.99 -18.55
CA ARG A 53 -9.26 15.53 -18.51
C ARG A 53 -10.27 14.40 -18.44
N LEU A 54 -11.36 14.62 -17.71
CA LEU A 54 -12.45 13.65 -17.61
C LEU A 54 -13.15 13.41 -18.97
N ASP A 55 -13.11 14.42 -19.84
CA ASP A 55 -13.70 14.37 -21.19
C ASP A 55 -12.70 13.92 -22.27
N ASP A 56 -11.63 13.22 -21.90
CA ASP A 56 -10.63 12.78 -22.88
C ASP A 56 -11.29 11.84 -23.93
N PRO A 57 -11.09 12.09 -25.25
CA PRO A 57 -11.70 11.28 -26.30
C PRO A 57 -11.33 9.79 -26.21
N ARG A 58 -10.18 9.44 -25.60
CA ARG A 58 -9.73 8.06 -25.40
C ARG A 58 -10.65 7.27 -24.46
N ILE A 59 -11.43 7.94 -23.61
CA ILE A 59 -12.34 7.32 -22.63
C ILE A 59 -13.82 7.65 -22.90
N ALA A 60 -14.14 8.40 -23.95
CA ALA A 60 -15.51 8.78 -24.31
C ALA A 60 -16.47 7.57 -24.38
N ARG A 61 -16.03 6.47 -25.03
CA ARG A 61 -16.80 5.22 -25.17
C ARG A 61 -16.59 4.21 -24.03
N ALA A 62 -15.85 4.57 -22.98
CA ALA A 62 -15.52 3.68 -21.86
C ALA A 62 -16.08 4.23 -20.53
N PRO A 63 -17.38 4.04 -20.24
CA PRO A 63 -18.04 4.65 -19.08
C PRO A 63 -17.37 4.25 -17.74
N ARG A 64 -16.99 2.98 -17.58
CA ARG A 64 -16.27 2.50 -16.38
C ARG A 64 -14.91 3.18 -16.17
N GLN A 65 -14.19 3.50 -17.26
CA GLN A 65 -12.91 4.20 -17.16
C GLN A 65 -13.12 5.69 -16.83
N ARG A 66 -14.20 6.31 -17.33
CA ARG A 66 -14.57 7.68 -16.95
C ARG A 66 -14.93 7.78 -15.47
N GLU A 67 -15.73 6.86 -14.97
CA GLU A 67 -16.07 6.78 -13.54
C GLU A 67 -14.81 6.60 -12.69
N ALA A 68 -13.93 5.66 -13.06
CA ALA A 68 -12.68 5.44 -12.36
C ALA A 68 -11.78 6.69 -12.34
N LEU A 69 -11.64 7.38 -13.47
CA LEU A 69 -10.88 8.62 -13.56
C LEU A 69 -11.51 9.75 -12.75
N ALA A 70 -12.84 9.85 -12.73
CA ALA A 70 -13.58 10.84 -11.94
C ALA A 70 -13.40 10.61 -10.44
N THR A 71 -13.42 9.35 -9.99
CA THR A 71 -13.12 9.01 -8.59
C THR A 71 -11.67 9.37 -8.25
N LEU A 72 -10.70 9.04 -9.11
CA LEU A 72 -9.31 9.43 -8.88
C LEU A 72 -9.10 10.95 -8.85
N ALA A 73 -9.84 11.71 -9.67
CA ALA A 73 -9.79 13.17 -9.68
C ALA A 73 -10.27 13.79 -8.35
N GLN A 74 -11.11 13.10 -7.58
CA GLN A 74 -11.53 13.53 -6.24
C GLN A 74 -10.45 13.31 -5.17
N HIS A 75 -9.36 12.60 -5.51
CA HIS A 75 -8.26 12.29 -4.61
C HIS A 75 -6.94 12.85 -5.14
N PRO A 76 -6.63 14.15 -4.91
CA PRO A 76 -5.44 14.81 -5.45
C PRO A 76 -4.11 14.19 -5.00
N HIS A 77 -4.11 13.54 -3.82
CA HIS A 77 -2.94 12.86 -3.26
C HIS A 77 -2.75 11.43 -3.76
N GLY A 78 -3.63 10.97 -4.67
CA GLY A 78 -3.66 9.60 -5.15
C GLY A 78 -4.39 8.64 -4.19
N VAL A 79 -4.70 7.47 -4.73
CA VAL A 79 -5.44 6.40 -4.05
C VAL A 79 -4.51 5.20 -3.88
N ALA A 80 -4.30 4.78 -2.64
CA ALA A 80 -3.52 3.58 -2.35
C ALA A 80 -4.17 2.34 -2.95
N HIS A 81 -3.37 1.41 -3.49
CA HIS A 81 -3.86 0.21 -4.15
C HIS A 81 -4.77 -0.67 -3.26
N GLN A 82 -4.55 -0.65 -1.94
CA GLN A 82 -5.37 -1.35 -0.95
C GLN A 82 -6.80 -0.79 -0.83
N LEU A 83 -7.02 0.47 -1.22
CA LEU A 83 -8.30 1.16 -1.10
C LEU A 83 -9.18 1.04 -2.36
N LEU A 84 -8.68 0.43 -3.43
CA LEU A 84 -9.42 0.29 -4.69
C LEU A 84 -10.75 -0.44 -4.50
N SER A 85 -10.77 -1.51 -3.69
CA SER A 85 -11.99 -2.26 -3.39
C SER A 85 -13.04 -1.43 -2.65
N LYS A 86 -12.61 -0.54 -1.75
CA LYS A 86 -13.52 0.34 -0.99
C LYS A 86 -14.14 1.42 -1.87
N LEU A 87 -13.41 1.86 -2.90
CA LEU A 87 -13.87 2.87 -3.86
C LEU A 87 -14.55 2.26 -5.09
N MET A 88 -14.82 0.94 -5.08
CA MET A 88 -15.41 0.20 -6.21
C MET A 88 -14.63 0.38 -7.52
N LEU A 89 -13.32 0.61 -7.43
CA LEU A 89 -12.43 0.75 -8.57
C LEU A 89 -11.88 -0.61 -8.99
N SER A 90 -12.02 -0.94 -10.28
CA SER A 90 -11.43 -2.16 -10.82
C SER A 90 -9.99 -1.93 -11.29
N LYS A 91 -9.10 -2.88 -10.95
CA LYS A 91 -7.69 -2.86 -11.37
C LYS A 91 -7.58 -2.82 -12.90
N ASP A 92 -8.38 -3.61 -13.61
CA ASP A 92 -8.35 -3.64 -15.08
C ASP A 92 -8.68 -2.28 -15.71
N SER A 93 -9.60 -1.51 -15.12
CA SER A 93 -9.89 -0.15 -15.61
C SER A 93 -8.71 0.78 -15.40
N LEU A 94 -8.01 0.65 -14.27
CA LEU A 94 -6.83 1.44 -13.95
C LEU A 94 -5.62 1.09 -14.82
N ASP A 95 -5.40 -0.20 -15.09
CA ASP A 95 -4.33 -0.65 -16.00
C ASP A 95 -4.59 -0.14 -17.44
N LEU A 96 -5.85 -0.12 -17.88
CA LEU A 96 -6.23 0.47 -19.18
C LEU A 96 -6.06 2.00 -19.20
N LEU A 97 -6.34 2.69 -18.09
CA LEU A 97 -6.09 4.13 -17.97
C LEU A 97 -4.59 4.46 -17.95
N LEU A 98 -3.78 3.62 -17.30
CA LEU A 98 -2.33 3.69 -17.29
C LEU A 98 -1.75 3.50 -18.69
N ALA A 99 -2.23 2.48 -19.43
CA ALA A 99 -1.84 2.26 -20.83
C ALA A 99 -2.20 3.45 -21.75
N LYS A 100 -3.23 4.22 -21.40
CA LYS A 100 -3.64 5.45 -22.10
C LYS A 100 -2.89 6.69 -21.62
N GLY A 101 -2.05 6.58 -20.59
CA GLY A 101 -1.29 7.69 -20.00
C GLY A 101 -2.14 8.70 -19.23
N LEU A 102 -3.31 8.29 -18.71
CA LEU A 102 -4.24 9.17 -17.98
C LEU A 102 -4.08 9.08 -16.46
N VAL A 103 -3.45 8.01 -15.97
CA VAL A 103 -3.23 7.72 -14.55
C VAL A 103 -1.78 7.24 -14.39
N GLN A 104 -1.18 7.49 -13.22
CA GLN A 104 0.15 7.04 -12.82
C GLN A 104 0.13 6.42 -11.42
#